data_AF-A0A7S2KUB0-F1
#
_entry.id   AF-A0A7S2KUB0-F1
#
_cell.length_a   1.000
_cell.length_b   1.000
_cell.length_c   1.000
_cell.angle_alpha   90.00
_cell.angle_beta   90.00
_cell.angle_gamma   90.00
#
_symmetry.space_group_name_H-M   'P 1'
#
loop_
_entity.id
_entity.type
_entity.pdbx_description
1 polymer ?
#
loop_
_entity_poly.entity_id
_entity_poly.type
_entity_poly.pdbx_seq_one_letter_code
_entity_poly.pdbx_strand_id
1 'polypeptide(L)'
;MNYSLGKENNSSKNEEPCTNSNVKCYHVHKAILSVGPRRSDYFATLFKQSHLSEFATNTSHIQLEPSAADSFPALLDYIYTEKMIKFSAKNATALRHLAHYFGMRPLWKQASAFIRGDFSLDTAATYLSEAIVYHDEKLENASIAILAENIEEINRRTLTKLSPSSFERIFASPRLKCRSRKLSDIVLKYCQTQGGSVDMSLLMKCTRSEVMPSVSRKAALPLLKVAVAGEQKAGVDMSNTHNVLRARCVETCVEEWKETLAKPLMALECRDKNISRILGASSLEHRDLPLTIQVELLEKALCAAKVELDDVKAELLFREEQVEEFTKQGKSTGKSFE
;
A
#
# COMPACT_ATOMS: atom_id res chain seq x y z
N MET A 1 18.85 -32.78 -11.24
CA MET A 1 19.83 -32.83 -12.34
C MET A 1 21.15 -33.26 -11.73
N ASN A 2 21.51 -34.52 -11.91
CA ASN A 2 22.69 -35.13 -11.30
C ASN A 2 23.94 -34.70 -12.04
N TYR A 3 24.95 -34.22 -11.32
CA TYR A 3 26.32 -34.24 -11.80
C TYR A 3 27.13 -35.12 -10.86
N SER A 4 27.52 -36.27 -11.39
CA SER A 4 28.57 -37.12 -10.87
C SER A 4 29.53 -37.39 -12.03
N LEU A 5 30.81 -37.07 -11.83
CA LEU A 5 31.95 -37.57 -12.58
C LEU A 5 33.15 -37.52 -11.65
N GLY A 6 33.61 -38.71 -11.27
CA GLY A 6 34.42 -38.96 -10.07
C GLY A 6 35.93 -38.76 -10.19
N LYS A 7 36.58 -38.85 -9.04
CA LYS A 7 37.41 -40.01 -8.66
C LYS A 7 37.62 -40.00 -7.15
N GLU A 8 37.43 -41.17 -6.56
CA GLU A 8 37.54 -41.47 -5.14
C GLU A 8 38.95 -41.15 -4.63
N ASN A 9 39.01 -40.48 -3.48
CA ASN A 9 39.98 -40.80 -2.45
C ASN A 9 39.30 -40.59 -1.09
N ASN A 10 39.09 -41.72 -0.42
CA ASN A 10 38.49 -41.86 0.90
C ASN A 10 39.29 -41.08 1.94
N SER A 11 38.66 -40.08 2.56
CA SER A 11 38.93 -39.75 3.96
C SER A 11 37.66 -39.16 4.58
N SER A 12 36.89 -40.06 5.18
CA SER A 12 35.71 -39.79 5.97
C SER A 12 36.00 -38.72 7.04
N LYS A 13 35.35 -37.57 6.95
CA LYS A 13 35.16 -36.64 8.06
C LYS A 13 33.74 -36.12 8.05
N ASN A 14 32.94 -36.69 8.96
CA ASN A 14 31.81 -36.12 9.68
C ASN A 14 31.15 -34.90 9.04
N GLU A 15 30.07 -35.15 8.29
CA GLU A 15 29.03 -34.14 8.09
C GLU A 15 28.30 -33.93 9.42
N GLU A 16 28.76 -32.97 10.22
CA GLU A 16 27.94 -32.43 11.31
C GLU A 16 26.82 -31.58 10.71
N PRO A 17 25.54 -31.92 10.92
CA PRO A 17 24.44 -31.07 10.49
C PRO A 17 24.44 -29.81 11.35
N CYS A 18 24.75 -28.65 10.76
CA CYS A 18 24.57 -27.36 11.41
C CYS A 18 23.08 -27.12 11.70
N THR A 19 22.64 -27.37 12.93
CA THR A 19 21.26 -27.28 13.39
C THR A 19 20.81 -25.86 13.77
N ASN A 20 21.32 -24.83 13.07
CA ASN A 20 20.79 -23.47 13.12
C ASN A 20 20.28 -23.10 11.72
N SER A 21 18.98 -22.91 11.56
CA SER A 21 18.30 -22.70 10.27
C SER A 21 18.71 -21.43 9.49
N ASN A 22 19.70 -20.68 9.98
CA ASN A 22 20.13 -19.39 9.44
C ASN A 22 21.54 -19.41 8.81
N VAL A 23 22.25 -20.54 8.80
CA VAL A 23 23.60 -20.64 8.22
C VAL A 23 23.59 -21.66 7.08
N LYS A 24 23.94 -21.21 5.87
CA LYS A 24 24.16 -22.07 4.69
C LYS A 24 25.66 -22.15 4.40
N CYS A 25 26.20 -23.36 4.30
CA CYS A 25 27.61 -23.59 3.98
C CYS A 25 27.78 -23.93 2.50
N TYR A 26 28.79 -23.34 1.85
CA TYR A 26 29.13 -23.61 0.45
C TYR A 26 30.61 -23.97 0.33
N HIS A 27 30.90 -25.14 -0.23
CA HIS A 27 32.26 -25.55 -0.55
C HIS A 27 32.62 -25.12 -1.97
N VAL A 28 33.68 -24.32 -2.09
CA VAL A 28 34.05 -23.62 -3.32
C VAL A 28 35.56 -23.68 -3.56
N HIS A 29 35.98 -23.62 -4.82
CA HIS A 29 37.36 -23.62 -5.25
C HIS A 29 37.90 -22.19 -5.33
N LYS A 30 38.95 -21.90 -4.55
CA LYS A 30 39.59 -20.57 -4.52
C LYS A 30 40.00 -20.08 -5.91
N ALA A 31 40.56 -20.97 -6.73
CA ALA A 31 40.99 -20.64 -8.09
C ALA A 31 39.82 -20.18 -8.98
N ILE A 32 38.65 -20.83 -8.88
CA ILE A 32 37.48 -20.49 -9.69
C ILE A 32 36.88 -19.15 -9.28
N LEU A 33 36.83 -18.86 -7.97
CA LEU A 33 36.29 -17.59 -7.48
C LEU A 33 37.19 -16.38 -7.78
N SER A 34 38.51 -16.59 -7.86
CA SER A 34 39.50 -15.50 -7.95
C SER A 34 40.10 -15.30 -9.35
N VAL A 35 39.90 -16.23 -10.28
CA VAL A 35 40.51 -16.19 -11.62
C VAL A 35 39.45 -16.24 -12.71
N GLY A 36 39.73 -15.61 -13.85
CA GLY A 36 38.87 -15.65 -15.03
C GLY A 36 37.98 -14.41 -15.22
N PRO A 37 37.13 -14.42 -16.27
CA PRO A 37 36.31 -13.27 -16.67
C PRO A 37 35.07 -13.04 -15.78
N ARG A 38 34.63 -14.06 -15.04
CA ARG A 38 33.49 -14.01 -14.10
C ARG A 38 33.92 -14.06 -12.64
N ARG A 39 35.21 -13.84 -12.36
CA ARG A 39 35.75 -13.86 -11.01
C ARG A 39 35.09 -12.79 -10.13
N SER A 40 35.19 -12.99 -8.82
CA SER A 40 34.91 -11.98 -7.82
C SER A 40 36.20 -11.28 -7.40
N ASP A 41 36.21 -9.95 -7.51
CA ASP A 41 37.35 -9.15 -7.06
C ASP A 41 37.49 -9.16 -5.53
N TYR A 42 36.37 -9.30 -4.81
CA TYR A 42 36.35 -9.52 -3.35
C TYR A 42 37.16 -10.77 -2.98
N PHE A 43 36.80 -11.94 -3.53
CA PHE A 43 37.51 -13.19 -3.24
C PHE A 43 38.94 -13.19 -3.77
N ALA A 44 39.19 -12.57 -4.93
CA ALA A 44 40.55 -12.41 -5.46
C ALA A 44 41.45 -11.58 -4.53
N THR A 45 40.90 -10.60 -3.83
CA THR A 45 41.63 -9.80 -2.84
C THR A 45 41.81 -10.57 -1.55
N LEU A 46 40.74 -11.19 -1.05
CA LEU A 46 40.74 -11.99 0.18
C LEU A 46 41.81 -13.10 0.14
N PHE A 47 41.90 -13.84 -0.97
CA PHE A 47 42.85 -14.95 -1.08
C PHE A 47 44.31 -14.53 -1.29
N LYS A 48 44.58 -13.24 -1.56
CA LYS A 48 45.95 -12.71 -1.64
C LYS A 48 46.50 -12.31 -0.26
N GLN A 49 45.63 -12.14 0.74
CA GLN A 49 46.01 -11.66 2.06
C GLN A 49 46.25 -12.84 3.01
N SER A 50 47.50 -13.29 3.09
CA SER A 50 47.89 -14.46 3.91
C SER A 50 47.80 -14.25 5.43
N HIS A 51 47.66 -13.01 5.89
CA HIS A 51 47.61 -12.65 7.31
C HIS A 51 46.18 -12.64 7.90
N LEU A 52 45.15 -12.84 7.07
CA LEU A 52 43.76 -12.88 7.52
C LEU A 52 43.40 -14.24 8.11
N SER A 53 42.54 -14.24 9.13
CA SER A 53 42.09 -15.45 9.84
C SER A 53 41.46 -16.49 8.91
N GLU A 54 40.80 -16.01 7.86
CA GLU A 54 40.11 -16.77 6.82
C GLU A 54 41.08 -17.64 6.00
N PHE A 55 42.36 -17.26 5.94
CA PHE A 55 43.39 -18.07 5.31
C PHE A 55 43.75 -19.28 6.17
N ALA A 56 43.84 -19.10 7.50
CA ALA A 56 44.17 -20.18 8.44
C ALA A 56 43.04 -21.21 8.58
N THR A 57 41.79 -20.74 8.61
CA THR A 57 40.61 -21.59 8.79
C THR A 57 40.05 -22.15 7.48
N ASN A 58 40.51 -21.64 6.33
CA ASN A 58 39.91 -21.88 5.01
C ASN A 58 38.39 -21.63 4.97
N THR A 59 37.88 -20.79 5.87
CA THR A 59 36.46 -20.49 6.02
C THR A 59 36.27 -18.99 6.06
N SER A 60 35.28 -18.49 5.32
CA SER A 60 34.88 -17.09 5.34
C SER A 60 33.41 -17.00 5.70
N HIS A 61 33.07 -16.09 6.63
CA HIS A 61 31.70 -15.85 7.04
C HIS A 61 31.20 -14.55 6.42
N ILE A 62 30.09 -14.64 5.70
CA ILE A 62 29.47 -13.49 5.03
C ILE A 62 28.04 -13.39 5.53
N GLN A 63 27.71 -12.23 6.11
CA GLN A 63 26.34 -11.92 6.50
C GLN A 63 25.62 -11.28 5.33
N LEU A 64 24.49 -11.83 4.95
CA LEU A 64 23.68 -11.39 3.83
C LEU A 64 22.23 -11.24 4.28
N GLU A 65 21.54 -10.26 3.69
CA GLU A 65 20.09 -10.14 3.79
C GLU A 65 19.42 -11.40 3.22
N PRO A 66 18.22 -11.78 3.70
CA PRO A 66 17.56 -13.03 3.29
C PRO A 66 17.43 -13.21 1.78
N SER A 67 17.02 -12.16 1.05
CA SER A 67 16.86 -12.22 -0.42
C SER A 67 18.21 -12.35 -1.16
N ALA A 68 19.29 -11.79 -0.61
CA ALA A 68 20.66 -11.98 -1.11
C ALA A 68 21.15 -13.39 -0.81
N ALA A 69 20.94 -13.90 0.41
CA ALA A 69 21.29 -15.27 0.78
C ALA A 69 20.59 -16.31 -0.12
N ASP A 70 19.31 -16.09 -0.44
CA ASP A 70 18.55 -16.95 -1.35
C ASP A 70 19.00 -16.82 -2.81
N SER A 71 19.54 -15.66 -3.21
CA SER A 71 20.09 -15.42 -4.54
C SER A 71 21.56 -15.86 -4.68
N PHE A 72 22.24 -16.14 -3.56
CA PHE A 72 23.67 -16.47 -3.53
C PHE A 72 24.04 -17.73 -4.35
N PRO A 73 23.26 -18.84 -4.33
CA PRO A 73 23.52 -19.98 -5.19
C PRO A 73 23.56 -19.62 -6.69
N ALA A 74 22.67 -18.74 -7.15
CA ALA A 74 22.64 -18.33 -8.55
C ALA A 74 23.90 -17.50 -8.93
N LEU A 75 24.46 -16.75 -7.99
CA LEU A 75 25.74 -16.07 -8.18
C LEU A 75 26.88 -17.08 -8.29
N LEU A 76 26.91 -18.11 -7.44
CA LEU A 76 27.91 -19.17 -7.55
C LEU A 76 27.78 -19.91 -8.89
N ASP A 77 26.57 -20.30 -9.27
CA ASP A 77 26.31 -20.94 -10.57
C ASP A 77 26.82 -20.08 -11.74
N TYR A 78 26.70 -18.76 -11.66
CA TYR A 78 27.24 -17.86 -12.68
C TYR A 78 28.76 -17.86 -12.78
N ILE A 79 29.46 -18.01 -11.64
CA ILE A 79 30.93 -18.11 -11.62
C ILE A 79 31.37 -19.46 -12.19
N TYR A 80 30.71 -20.55 -11.78
CA TYR A 80 31.10 -21.91 -12.15
C TYR A 80 30.66 -22.34 -13.54
N THR A 81 29.56 -21.79 -14.04
CA THR A 81 28.98 -22.20 -15.31
C THR A 81 29.00 -21.05 -16.30
N GLU A 82 29.12 -21.35 -17.59
CA GLU A 82 28.95 -20.35 -18.64
C GLU A 82 27.48 -19.94 -18.83
N LYS A 83 26.55 -20.51 -18.08
CA LYS A 83 25.12 -20.25 -18.21
C LYS A 83 24.79 -18.81 -17.81
N MET A 84 23.76 -18.28 -18.46
CA MET A 84 23.18 -16.98 -18.13
C MET A 84 22.30 -17.12 -16.88
N ILE A 85 22.41 -16.18 -15.94
CA ILE A 85 21.50 -16.13 -14.80
C ILE A 85 20.08 -15.83 -15.29
N LYS A 86 19.11 -16.57 -14.75
CA LYS A 86 17.69 -16.25 -14.93
C LYS A 86 17.29 -15.14 -13.97
N PHE A 87 17.22 -13.92 -14.49
CA PHE A 87 16.72 -12.77 -13.74
C PHE A 87 15.19 -12.78 -13.66
N SER A 88 14.69 -12.23 -12.56
CA SER A 88 13.28 -11.98 -12.28
C SER A 88 13.17 -10.74 -11.39
N ALA A 89 11.99 -10.12 -11.33
CA ALA A 89 11.75 -8.98 -10.43
C ALA A 89 12.07 -9.29 -8.95
N LYS A 90 12.01 -10.56 -8.54
CA LYS A 90 12.28 -10.99 -7.15
C LYS A 90 13.76 -11.10 -6.79
N ASN A 91 14.62 -11.45 -7.74
CA ASN A 91 16.05 -11.70 -7.46
C ASN A 91 16.99 -10.66 -8.09
N ALA A 92 16.53 -9.85 -9.04
CA ALA A 92 17.40 -8.96 -9.80
C ALA A 92 18.07 -7.89 -8.92
N THR A 93 17.35 -7.31 -7.96
CA THR A 93 17.93 -6.32 -7.04
C THR A 93 18.97 -6.94 -6.12
N ALA A 94 18.66 -8.08 -5.52
CA ALA A 94 19.58 -8.84 -4.66
C ALA A 94 20.84 -9.28 -5.43
N LEU A 95 20.69 -9.81 -6.64
CA LEU A 95 21.82 -10.18 -7.50
C LEU A 95 22.65 -8.97 -7.92
N ARG A 96 22.02 -7.82 -8.19
CA ARG A 96 22.75 -6.59 -8.48
C ARG A 96 23.54 -6.12 -7.25
N HIS A 97 22.96 -6.18 -6.06
CA HIS A 97 23.65 -5.86 -4.80
C HIS A 97 24.83 -6.79 -4.57
N LEU A 98 24.61 -8.11 -4.65
CA LEU A 98 25.67 -9.11 -4.54
C LEU A 98 26.79 -8.87 -5.57
N ALA A 99 26.43 -8.61 -6.82
CA ALA A 99 27.43 -8.33 -7.86
C ALA A 99 28.24 -7.07 -7.57
N HIS A 100 27.62 -6.05 -6.97
CA HIS A 100 28.35 -4.87 -6.50
C HIS A 100 29.28 -5.23 -5.32
N TYR A 101 28.76 -5.89 -4.30
CA TYR A 101 29.49 -6.31 -3.09
C TYR A 101 30.72 -7.17 -3.43
N PHE A 102 30.55 -8.16 -4.31
CA PHE A 102 31.62 -9.09 -4.71
C PHE A 102 32.52 -8.57 -5.84
N GLY A 103 32.30 -7.34 -6.32
CA GLY A 103 33.11 -6.73 -7.39
C GLY A 103 32.91 -7.35 -8.78
N MET A 104 31.74 -7.92 -9.06
CA MET A 104 31.44 -8.64 -10.30
C MET A 104 30.78 -7.72 -11.35
N ARG A 105 31.57 -6.82 -11.96
CA ARG A 105 31.07 -5.78 -12.88
C ARG A 105 30.21 -6.31 -14.05
N PRO A 106 30.53 -7.43 -14.72
CA PRO A 106 29.69 -7.96 -15.80
C PRO A 106 28.29 -8.35 -15.31
N LEU A 107 28.21 -9.04 -14.17
CA LEU A 107 26.94 -9.45 -13.57
C LEU A 107 26.11 -8.23 -13.13
N TRP A 108 26.75 -7.24 -12.52
CA TRP A 108 26.11 -5.99 -12.14
C TRP A 108 25.48 -5.27 -13.35
N LYS A 109 26.18 -5.24 -14.49
CA LYS A 109 25.66 -4.66 -15.75
C LYS A 109 24.45 -5.44 -16.27
N GLN A 110 24.49 -6.77 -16.23
CA GLN A 110 23.39 -7.61 -16.67
C GLN A 110 22.15 -7.41 -15.79
N ALA A 111 22.31 -7.46 -14.47
CA ALA A 111 21.23 -7.22 -13.52
C ALA A 111 20.63 -5.82 -13.68
N SER A 112 21.48 -4.79 -13.85
CA SER A 112 21.03 -3.42 -14.07
C SER A 112 20.30 -3.22 -15.42
N ALA A 113 20.74 -3.93 -16.47
CA ALA A 113 20.06 -3.92 -17.76
C ALA A 113 18.69 -4.59 -17.66
N PHE A 114 18.61 -5.74 -16.96
CA PHE A 114 17.34 -6.43 -16.70
C PHE A 114 16.37 -5.53 -15.93
N ILE A 115 16.79 -4.96 -14.79
CA ILE A 115 15.94 -4.09 -13.98
C ILE A 115 15.40 -2.95 -14.85
N ARG A 116 16.24 -2.27 -15.63
CA ARG A 116 15.78 -1.19 -16.52
C ARG A 116 14.77 -1.64 -17.57
N GLY A 117 14.88 -2.87 -18.09
CA GLY A 117 13.94 -3.40 -19.08
C GLY A 117 12.63 -3.91 -18.48
N ASP A 118 12.67 -4.39 -17.24
CA ASP A 118 11.52 -4.96 -16.51
C ASP A 118 10.80 -3.92 -15.61
N PHE A 119 11.36 -2.72 -15.47
CA PHE A 119 10.83 -1.67 -14.59
C PHE A 119 9.50 -1.13 -15.11
N SER A 120 8.42 -1.51 -14.45
CA SER A 120 7.04 -1.16 -14.80
C SER A 120 6.18 -1.02 -13.53
N LEU A 121 4.92 -0.60 -13.68
CA LEU A 121 4.01 -0.44 -12.55
C LEU A 121 3.82 -1.74 -11.74
N ASP A 122 3.73 -2.88 -12.44
CA ASP A 122 3.51 -4.19 -11.82
C ASP A 122 4.73 -4.70 -11.01
N THR A 123 5.93 -4.29 -11.42
CA THR A 123 7.19 -4.73 -10.80
C THR A 123 7.74 -3.72 -9.79
N ALA A 124 7.33 -2.44 -9.88
CA ALA A 124 7.81 -1.35 -9.05
C ALA A 124 7.69 -1.59 -7.55
N ALA A 125 6.57 -2.16 -7.07
CA ALA A 125 6.43 -2.46 -5.64
C ALA A 125 7.42 -3.54 -5.16
N THR A 126 7.75 -4.50 -6.02
CA THR A 126 8.76 -5.54 -5.70
C THR A 126 10.15 -4.91 -5.63
N TYR A 127 10.47 -4.05 -6.60
CA TYR A 127 11.73 -3.31 -6.63
C TYR A 127 11.88 -2.35 -5.45
N LEU A 128 10.79 -1.67 -5.05
CA LEU A 128 10.79 -0.75 -3.91
C LEU A 128 11.20 -1.46 -2.61
N SER A 129 10.60 -2.61 -2.32
CA SER A 129 10.90 -3.36 -1.09
C SER A 129 12.37 -3.76 -1.01
N GLU A 130 12.94 -4.28 -2.11
CA GLU A 130 14.36 -4.66 -2.15
C GLU A 130 15.29 -3.44 -2.18
N ALA A 131 14.90 -2.34 -2.84
CA ALA A 131 15.71 -1.13 -2.90
C ALA A 131 15.90 -0.50 -1.51
N ILE A 132 14.87 -0.55 -0.66
CA ILE A 132 14.96 -0.11 0.75
C ILE A 132 15.96 -0.97 1.51
N VAL A 133 15.87 -2.30 1.39
CA VAL A 133 16.75 -3.27 2.07
C VAL A 133 18.22 -3.02 1.71
N TYR A 134 18.51 -2.76 0.44
CA TYR A 134 19.89 -2.55 -0.04
C TYR A 134 20.32 -1.08 -0.12
N HIS A 135 19.52 -0.17 0.41
CA HIS A 135 19.78 1.28 0.38
C HIS A 135 20.07 1.83 -1.04
N ASP A 136 19.39 1.30 -2.07
CA ASP A 136 19.48 1.86 -3.43
C ASP A 136 18.48 3.00 -3.60
N GLU A 137 18.87 4.19 -3.17
CA GLU A 137 18.07 5.41 -3.25
C GLU A 137 17.58 5.74 -4.67
N LYS A 138 18.35 5.38 -5.71
CA LYS A 138 17.97 5.68 -7.10
C LYS A 138 16.81 4.81 -7.54
N LEU A 139 16.90 3.49 -7.31
CA LEU A 139 15.83 2.56 -7.63
C LEU A 139 14.60 2.82 -6.74
N GLU A 140 14.83 3.13 -5.48
CA GLU A 140 13.78 3.44 -4.53
C GLU A 140 12.97 4.67 -4.96
N ASN A 141 13.63 5.80 -5.23
CA ASN A 141 12.97 7.02 -5.70
C ASN A 141 12.25 6.81 -7.05
N ALA A 142 12.85 6.05 -7.98
CA ALA A 142 12.21 5.70 -9.23
C ALA A 142 10.92 4.88 -9.01
N SER A 143 10.94 3.95 -8.04
CA SER A 143 9.81 3.09 -7.69
C SER A 143 8.69 3.87 -7.00
N ILE A 144 9.05 4.78 -6.09
CA ILE A 144 8.10 5.71 -5.45
C ILE A 144 7.45 6.60 -6.51
N ALA A 145 8.23 7.15 -7.45
CA ALA A 145 7.73 8.01 -8.49
C ALA A 145 6.67 7.34 -9.39
N ILE A 146 6.98 6.15 -9.92
CA ILE A 146 6.04 5.45 -10.81
C ILE A 146 4.77 5.00 -10.08
N LEU A 147 4.89 4.56 -8.81
CA LEU A 147 3.74 4.18 -7.99
C LEU A 147 2.88 5.39 -7.61
N ALA A 148 3.48 6.53 -7.30
CA ALA A 148 2.76 7.76 -6.96
C ALA A 148 2.01 8.34 -8.17
N GLU A 149 2.61 8.29 -9.36
CA GLU A 149 1.99 8.80 -10.59
C GLU A 149 0.81 7.96 -11.07
N ASN A 150 0.81 6.66 -10.77
CA ASN A 150 -0.18 5.71 -11.25
C ASN A 150 -0.94 5.05 -10.10
N ILE A 151 -1.06 5.72 -8.95
CA ILE A 151 -1.64 5.15 -7.72
C ILE A 151 -3.08 4.65 -7.94
N GLU A 152 -3.85 5.31 -8.84
CA GLU A 152 -5.22 4.91 -9.19
C GLU A 152 -5.31 3.55 -9.88
N GLU A 153 -4.26 3.15 -10.60
CA GLU A 153 -4.18 1.90 -11.36
C GLU A 153 -3.63 0.73 -10.54
N ILE A 154 -3.11 1.00 -9.34
CA ILE A 154 -2.51 -0.02 -8.49
C ILE A 154 -3.55 -1.06 -8.05
N ASN A 155 -3.32 -2.31 -8.45
CA ASN A 155 -4.17 -3.43 -8.08
C ASN A 155 -4.06 -3.79 -6.59
N ARG A 156 -5.05 -4.52 -6.06
CA ARG A 156 -5.09 -4.93 -4.64
C ARG A 156 -3.86 -5.74 -4.21
N ARG A 157 -3.34 -6.58 -5.11
CA ARG A 157 -2.18 -7.45 -4.85
C ARG A 157 -0.87 -6.67 -4.67
N THR A 158 -0.78 -5.50 -5.30
CA THR A 158 0.38 -4.61 -5.20
C THR A 158 0.30 -3.83 -3.89
N LEU A 159 -0.89 -3.33 -3.52
CA LEU A 159 -1.11 -2.67 -2.22
C LEU A 159 -0.75 -3.58 -1.02
N THR A 160 -1.06 -4.88 -1.09
CA THR A 160 -0.70 -5.84 -0.02
C THR A 160 0.82 -6.04 0.14
N LYS A 161 1.61 -5.77 -0.90
CA LYS A 161 3.08 -5.90 -0.85
C LYS A 161 3.77 -4.67 -0.28
N LEU A 162 3.09 -3.52 -0.24
CA LEU A 162 3.67 -2.28 0.24
C LEU A 162 3.66 -2.25 1.77
N SER A 163 4.85 -2.11 2.35
CA SER A 163 4.97 -1.84 3.78
C SER A 163 4.35 -0.48 4.15
N PRO A 164 3.94 -0.27 5.41
CA PRO A 164 3.43 1.02 5.88
C PRO A 164 4.33 2.20 5.56
N SER A 165 5.65 2.05 5.75
CA SER A 165 6.62 3.11 5.46
C SER A 165 6.74 3.37 3.96
N SER A 166 6.72 2.34 3.11
CA SER A 166 6.70 2.50 1.66
C SER A 166 5.44 3.24 1.19
N PHE A 167 4.28 2.90 1.75
CA PHE A 167 3.01 3.54 1.43
C PHE A 167 2.99 5.02 1.84
N GLU A 168 3.49 5.34 3.03
CA GLU A 168 3.68 6.73 3.49
C GLU A 168 4.50 7.54 2.48
N ARG A 169 5.65 7.00 2.05
CA ARG A 169 6.57 7.67 1.13
C ARG A 169 5.96 7.89 -0.26
N ILE A 170 5.12 6.95 -0.72
CA ILE A 170 4.36 7.13 -1.96
C ILE A 170 3.38 8.31 -1.83
N PHE A 171 2.69 8.44 -0.70
CA PHE A 171 1.76 9.54 -0.44
C PHE A 171 2.44 10.89 -0.17
N ALA A 172 3.68 10.87 0.32
CA ALA A 172 4.51 12.06 0.49
C ALA A 172 5.18 12.52 -0.82
N SER A 173 5.10 11.71 -1.89
CA SER A 173 5.76 12.02 -3.16
C SER A 173 5.14 13.25 -3.83
N PRO A 174 5.96 14.21 -4.31
CA PRO A 174 5.45 15.35 -5.08
C PRO A 174 4.89 14.94 -6.45
N ARG A 175 5.13 13.69 -6.89
CA ARG A 175 4.61 13.14 -8.14
C ARG A 175 3.26 12.41 -7.95
N LEU A 176 2.66 12.46 -6.76
CA LEU A 176 1.36 11.87 -6.50
C LEU A 176 0.30 12.49 -7.40
N LYS A 177 -0.29 11.67 -8.28
CA LYS A 177 -1.38 12.08 -9.19
C LYS A 177 -2.60 11.22 -8.90
N CYS A 178 -3.55 11.79 -8.15
CA CYS A 178 -4.79 11.10 -7.81
C CYS A 178 -5.87 12.10 -7.44
N ARG A 179 -7.12 11.83 -7.84
CA ARG A 179 -8.26 12.60 -7.34
C ARG A 179 -8.48 12.28 -5.85
N SER A 180 -8.65 13.31 -5.02
CA SER A 180 -8.83 13.16 -3.57
C SER A 180 -9.86 12.09 -3.17
N ARG A 181 -11.05 12.07 -3.81
CA ARG A 181 -12.07 11.04 -3.53
C ARG A 181 -11.56 9.63 -3.84
N LYS A 182 -10.89 9.44 -4.97
CA LYS A 182 -10.30 8.15 -5.34
C LYS A 182 -9.16 7.75 -4.40
N LEU A 183 -8.38 8.73 -3.96
CA LEU A 183 -7.31 8.53 -2.99
C LEU A 183 -7.86 7.99 -1.66
N SER A 184 -8.99 8.50 -1.19
CA SER A 184 -9.65 7.96 0.01
C SER A 184 -10.11 6.50 -0.15
N ASP A 185 -10.58 6.10 -1.33
CA ASP A 185 -10.89 4.68 -1.61
C ASP A 185 -9.63 3.81 -1.55
N ILE A 186 -8.49 4.32 -2.03
CA ILE A 186 -7.19 3.62 -2.01
C ILE A 186 -6.68 3.49 -0.57
N VAL A 187 -6.73 4.56 0.22
CA VAL A 187 -6.35 4.54 1.65
C VAL A 187 -7.21 3.52 2.39
N LEU A 188 -8.53 3.55 2.21
CA LEU A 188 -9.43 2.58 2.84
C LEU A 188 -9.07 1.14 2.44
N LYS A 189 -8.87 0.91 1.14
CA LYS A 189 -8.49 -0.41 0.63
C LYS A 189 -7.16 -0.87 1.21
N TYR A 190 -6.19 0.03 1.37
CA TYR A 190 -4.92 -0.25 2.01
C TYR A 190 -5.10 -0.64 3.48
N CYS A 191 -5.84 0.14 4.27
CA CYS A 191 -6.18 -0.18 5.66
C CYS A 191 -6.84 -1.55 5.80
N GLN A 192 -7.80 -1.87 4.92
CA GLN A 192 -8.46 -3.17 4.91
C GLN A 192 -7.53 -4.33 4.54
N THR A 193 -6.53 -4.09 3.67
CA THR A 193 -5.57 -5.14 3.27
C THR A 193 -4.48 -5.38 4.30
N GLN A 194 -4.05 -4.34 4.99
CA GLN A 194 -2.95 -4.40 5.97
C GLN A 194 -3.45 -4.82 7.35
N GLY A 195 -4.75 -4.66 7.63
CA GLY A 195 -5.34 -5.03 8.90
C GLY A 195 -4.82 -4.14 10.03
N GLY A 196 -4.33 -4.74 11.12
CA GLY A 196 -3.88 -4.03 12.31
C GLY A 196 -2.52 -3.33 12.22
N SER A 197 -1.80 -3.44 11.09
CA SER A 197 -0.46 -2.85 10.94
C SER A 197 -0.48 -1.35 10.58
N VAL A 198 -1.65 -0.80 10.22
CA VAL A 198 -1.81 0.63 9.99
C VAL A 198 -2.04 1.32 11.33
N ASP A 199 -1.06 2.10 11.76
CA ASP A 199 -1.17 2.94 12.93
C ASP A 199 -1.86 4.28 12.60
N MET A 200 -2.24 4.99 13.66
CA MET A 200 -2.90 6.28 13.52
C MET A 200 -1.97 7.33 12.87
N SER A 201 -0.66 7.23 13.14
CA SER A 201 0.36 8.13 12.56
C SER A 201 0.37 8.05 11.03
N LEU A 202 0.44 6.85 10.46
CA LEU A 202 0.38 6.62 9.02
C LEU A 202 -0.92 7.14 8.44
N LEU A 203 -2.05 6.83 9.07
CA LEU A 203 -3.36 7.26 8.60
C LEU A 203 -3.42 8.79 8.51
N MET A 204 -2.96 9.50 9.53
CA MET A 204 -2.94 10.96 9.55
C MET A 204 -2.04 11.56 8.46
N LYS A 205 -0.86 10.97 8.21
CA LYS A 205 0.05 11.44 7.15
C LYS A 205 -0.51 11.24 5.74
N CYS A 206 -1.16 10.10 5.50
CA CYS A 206 -1.78 9.76 4.21
C CYS A 206 -3.09 10.52 3.96
N THR A 207 -3.72 11.05 5.01
CA THR A 207 -5.02 11.74 4.94
C THR A 207 -4.92 13.22 5.29
N ARG A 208 -3.76 13.84 5.12
CA ARG A 208 -3.61 15.30 5.30
C ARG A 208 -4.55 16.08 4.37
N SER A 209 -5.02 17.25 4.81
CA SER A 209 -5.91 18.14 4.04
C SER A 209 -5.36 18.56 2.69
N GLU A 210 -4.05 18.71 2.59
CA GLU A 210 -3.40 19.14 1.37
C GLU A 210 -3.38 18.02 0.32
N VAL A 211 -3.36 16.76 0.78
CA VAL A 211 -3.25 15.56 -0.06
C VAL A 211 -4.63 14.96 -0.36
N MET A 212 -5.52 14.96 0.63
CA MET A 212 -6.85 14.35 0.56
C MET A 212 -7.91 15.30 1.13
N PRO A 213 -8.19 16.45 0.46
CA PRO A 213 -9.15 17.46 0.93
C PRO A 213 -10.60 16.99 0.97
N SER A 214 -10.97 15.97 0.18
CA SER A 214 -12.32 15.41 0.10
C SER A 214 -12.32 13.89 0.17
N VAL A 215 -13.34 13.33 0.81
CA VAL A 215 -13.51 11.89 1.00
C VAL A 215 -14.57 11.35 0.04
N SER A 216 -14.38 10.14 -0.46
CA SER A 216 -15.37 9.41 -1.25
C SER A 216 -16.55 9.03 -0.35
N ARG A 217 -17.78 9.19 -0.85
CA ARG A 217 -19.01 8.76 -0.17
C ARG A 217 -18.95 7.30 0.27
N LYS A 218 -18.38 6.43 -0.56
CA LYS A 218 -18.22 5.00 -0.27
C LYS A 218 -17.15 4.73 0.79
N ALA A 219 -16.16 5.61 0.89
CA ALA A 219 -15.06 5.46 1.84
C ALA A 219 -15.31 6.17 3.18
N ALA A 220 -16.21 7.15 3.25
CA ALA A 220 -16.39 8.03 4.40
C ALA A 220 -16.71 7.28 5.70
N LEU A 221 -17.77 6.46 5.71
CA LEU A 221 -18.16 5.72 6.91
C LEU A 221 -17.12 4.64 7.30
N PRO A 222 -16.60 3.80 6.38
CA PRO A 222 -15.55 2.85 6.74
C PRO A 222 -14.25 3.51 7.20
N LEU A 223 -13.81 4.61 6.59
CA LEU A 223 -12.63 5.35 7.04
C LEU A 223 -12.86 6.00 8.41
N LEU A 224 -14.08 6.50 8.68
CA LEU A 224 -14.46 7.00 10.00
C LEU A 224 -14.28 5.92 11.07
N LYS A 225 -14.74 4.68 10.81
CA LYS A 225 -14.53 3.55 11.72
C LYS A 225 -13.05 3.27 11.95
N VAL A 226 -12.24 3.27 10.89
CA VAL A 226 -10.79 3.03 10.99
C VAL A 226 -10.12 4.13 11.83
N ALA A 227 -10.47 5.39 11.61
CA ALA A 227 -9.93 6.52 12.36
C ALA A 227 -10.29 6.44 13.85
N VAL A 228 -11.56 6.18 14.16
CA VAL A 228 -12.04 6.07 15.55
C VAL A 228 -11.40 4.88 16.27
N ALA A 229 -11.29 3.73 15.61
CA ALA A 229 -10.60 2.57 16.19
C ALA A 229 -9.11 2.86 16.43
N GLY A 230 -8.48 3.65 15.56
CA GLY A 230 -7.11 4.14 15.75
C GLY A 230 -6.95 5.09 16.94
N GLU A 231 -7.88 6.04 17.10
CA GLU A 231 -7.93 6.97 18.23
C GLU A 231 -8.09 6.25 19.57
N GLN A 232 -9.01 5.28 19.64
CA GLN A 232 -9.22 4.46 20.82
C GLN A 232 -7.97 3.67 21.21
N LYS A 233 -7.29 3.05 20.23
CA LYS A 233 -6.04 2.33 20.47
C LYS A 233 -4.91 3.24 20.94
N ALA A 234 -4.89 4.49 20.48
CA ALA A 234 -3.91 5.50 20.89
C ALA A 234 -4.24 6.14 22.26
N GLY A 235 -5.35 5.78 22.90
CA GLY A 235 -5.79 6.37 24.16
C GLY A 235 -6.19 7.85 24.04
N VAL A 236 -6.56 8.28 22.84
CA VAL A 236 -6.94 9.66 22.56
C VAL A 236 -8.38 9.89 23.06
N ASP A 237 -8.57 10.96 23.83
CA ASP A 237 -9.90 11.39 24.25
C ASP A 237 -10.70 11.90 23.05
N MET A 238 -11.70 11.12 22.65
CA MET A 238 -12.55 11.41 21.49
C MET A 238 -13.40 12.67 21.67
N SER A 239 -13.68 13.07 22.92
CA SER A 239 -14.49 14.25 23.22
C SER A 239 -13.75 15.56 22.96
N ASN A 240 -12.42 15.56 23.08
CA ASN A 240 -11.59 16.75 22.95
C ASN A 240 -10.78 16.81 21.64
N THR A 241 -10.74 15.71 20.88
CA THR A 241 -9.87 15.63 19.70
C THR A 241 -10.68 15.80 18.41
N HIS A 242 -10.61 16.98 17.80
CA HIS A 242 -11.10 17.20 16.44
C HIS A 242 -10.07 16.73 15.42
N ASN A 243 -10.15 15.46 15.05
CA ASN A 243 -9.36 14.94 13.95
C ASN A 243 -9.91 15.47 12.60
N VAL A 244 -9.03 16.07 11.80
CA VAL A 244 -9.37 16.62 10.48
C VAL A 244 -9.96 15.56 9.54
N LEU A 245 -9.47 14.32 9.59
CA LEU A 245 -10.05 13.21 8.83
C LEU A 245 -11.46 12.88 9.32
N ARG A 246 -11.66 12.81 10.63
CA ARG A 246 -12.97 12.53 11.25
C ARG A 246 -14.01 13.55 10.79
N ALA A 247 -13.67 14.84 10.88
CA ALA A 247 -14.54 15.93 10.45
C ALA A 247 -14.98 15.79 8.98
N ARG A 248 -14.03 15.57 8.05
CA ARG A 248 -14.35 15.39 6.63
C ARG A 248 -15.16 14.13 6.34
N CYS A 249 -14.89 13.03 7.05
CA CYS A 249 -15.70 11.81 6.92
C CYS A 249 -17.13 12.05 7.42
N VAL A 250 -17.29 12.73 8.55
CA VAL A 250 -18.61 13.11 9.10
C VAL A 250 -19.36 14.01 8.12
N GLU A 251 -18.71 15.06 7.61
CA GLU A 251 -19.29 15.96 6.60
C GLU A 251 -19.73 15.20 5.35
N THR A 252 -18.88 14.33 4.81
CA THR A 252 -19.20 13.51 3.63
C THR A 252 -20.36 12.54 3.91
N CYS A 253 -20.46 11.98 5.12
CA CYS A 253 -21.59 11.14 5.53
C CYS A 253 -22.90 11.94 5.64
N VAL A 254 -22.81 13.19 6.10
CA VAL A 254 -23.94 14.10 6.28
C VAL A 254 -24.46 14.65 4.96
N GLU A 255 -23.59 14.94 3.99
CA GLU A 255 -24.00 15.31 2.62
C GLU A 255 -24.93 14.26 1.99
N GLU A 256 -24.76 12.99 2.36
CA GLU A 256 -25.57 11.87 1.87
C GLU A 256 -26.45 11.27 2.96
N TRP A 257 -26.88 12.08 3.94
CA TRP A 257 -27.64 11.61 5.11
C TRP A 257 -28.87 10.77 4.73
N LYS A 258 -29.50 11.04 3.58
CA LYS A 258 -30.61 10.23 3.06
C LYS A 258 -30.21 8.78 2.82
N GLU A 259 -29.06 8.57 2.18
CA GLU A 259 -28.53 7.24 1.86
C GLU A 259 -27.89 6.59 3.08
N THR A 260 -27.13 7.36 3.87
CA THR A 260 -26.30 6.86 4.96
C THR A 260 -27.07 6.63 6.26
N LEU A 261 -28.11 7.43 6.52
CA LEU A 261 -28.87 7.43 7.79
C LEU A 261 -30.37 7.20 7.57
N ALA A 262 -31.02 7.98 6.71
CA ALA A 262 -32.49 7.95 6.60
C ALA A 262 -33.00 6.60 6.05
N LYS A 263 -32.44 6.13 4.93
CA LYS A 263 -32.84 4.83 4.33
C LYS A 263 -32.69 3.65 5.32
N PRO A 264 -31.56 3.50 6.02
CA PRO A 264 -31.45 2.49 7.08
C PRO A 264 -32.49 2.62 8.21
N LEU A 265 -32.78 3.84 8.66
CA LEU A 265 -33.76 4.08 9.74
C LEU A 265 -35.19 3.75 9.30
N MET A 266 -35.60 4.24 8.13
CA MET A 266 -36.93 3.95 7.54
C MET A 266 -37.14 2.45 7.36
N ALA A 267 -36.09 1.73 7.00
CA ALA A 267 -36.14 0.29 6.85
C ALA A 267 -36.36 -0.47 8.16
N LEU A 268 -35.83 0.04 9.28
CA LEU A 268 -36.07 -0.54 10.60
C LEU A 268 -37.55 -0.37 11.01
N GLU A 269 -38.16 0.75 10.64
CA GLU A 269 -39.57 1.03 10.94
C GLU A 269 -40.53 0.16 10.12
N CYS A 270 -40.22 -0.15 8.87
CA CYS A 270 -41.13 -0.91 8.00
C CYS A 270 -41.45 -2.34 8.48
N ARG A 271 -40.77 -2.89 9.50
CA ARG A 271 -40.98 -4.27 10.05
C ARG A 271 -41.03 -5.41 9.01
N ASP A 272 -40.71 -5.12 7.76
CA ASP A 272 -40.84 -6.06 6.67
C ASP A 272 -39.60 -6.95 6.64
N LYS A 273 -39.78 -8.23 6.99
CA LYS A 273 -38.69 -9.21 7.09
C LYS A 273 -37.92 -9.38 5.77
N ASN A 274 -38.51 -8.98 4.64
CA ASN A 274 -37.86 -8.98 3.34
C ASN A 274 -36.91 -7.78 3.15
N ILE A 275 -37.22 -6.61 3.73
CA ILE A 275 -36.38 -5.41 3.63
C ILE A 275 -35.05 -5.60 4.38
N SER A 276 -35.07 -6.31 5.51
CA SER A 276 -33.85 -6.71 6.24
C SER A 276 -32.91 -7.60 5.41
N ARG A 277 -33.42 -8.35 4.42
CA ARG A 277 -32.60 -9.11 3.45
C ARG A 277 -32.06 -8.22 2.33
N ILE A 278 -32.87 -7.27 1.85
CA ILE A 278 -32.53 -6.41 0.70
C ILE A 278 -31.49 -5.35 1.07
N LEU A 279 -31.53 -4.82 2.29
CA LEU A 279 -30.58 -3.79 2.72
C LEU A 279 -29.22 -4.33 3.18
N GLY A 280 -29.09 -5.66 3.24
CA GLY A 280 -27.83 -6.36 3.50
C GLY A 280 -27.20 -6.01 4.86
N ALA A 281 -26.06 -6.64 5.14
CA ALA A 281 -25.24 -6.39 6.34
C ALA A 281 -24.74 -4.93 6.47
N SER A 282 -24.97 -4.09 5.47
CA SER A 282 -24.50 -2.71 5.35
C SER A 282 -25.38 -1.66 6.05
N SER A 283 -26.65 -1.95 6.40
CA SER A 283 -27.55 -0.91 6.94
C SER A 283 -27.31 -0.53 8.40
N LEU A 284 -26.55 -1.32 9.15
CA LEU A 284 -26.25 -1.05 10.56
C LEU A 284 -24.80 -0.64 10.81
N GLU A 285 -24.05 -0.30 9.76
CA GLU A 285 -22.63 0.01 9.90
C GLU A 285 -22.36 1.16 10.89
N HIS A 286 -23.25 2.13 11.04
CA HIS A 286 -23.06 3.22 12.01
C HIS A 286 -23.16 2.78 13.48
N ARG A 287 -23.77 1.63 13.80
CA ARG A 287 -23.94 1.17 15.19
C ARG A 287 -22.64 0.74 15.87
N ASP A 288 -21.62 0.39 15.09
CA ASP A 288 -20.31 0.02 15.63
C ASP A 288 -19.50 1.25 16.07
N LEU A 289 -19.97 2.47 15.75
CA LEU A 289 -19.32 3.70 16.16
C LEU A 289 -19.61 4.01 17.64
N PRO A 290 -18.72 4.72 18.35
CA PRO A 290 -18.99 5.24 19.68
C PRO A 290 -20.21 6.15 19.70
N LEU A 291 -20.97 6.14 20.79
CA LEU A 291 -22.18 6.95 20.95
C LEU A 291 -21.94 8.44 20.68
N THR A 292 -20.80 8.97 21.10
CA THR A 292 -20.42 10.38 20.84
C THR A 292 -20.38 10.70 19.35
N ILE A 293 -19.84 9.80 18.53
CA ILE A 293 -19.75 9.97 17.08
C ILE A 293 -21.11 9.71 16.41
N GLN A 294 -21.89 8.76 16.93
CA GLN A 294 -23.26 8.53 16.44
C GLN A 294 -24.14 9.77 16.65
N VAL A 295 -24.06 10.38 17.84
CA VAL A 295 -24.78 11.63 18.16
C VAL A 295 -24.30 12.76 17.26
N GLU A 296 -22.99 12.95 17.08
CA GLU A 296 -22.45 13.98 16.17
C GLU A 296 -22.97 13.81 14.73
N LEU A 297 -22.98 12.58 14.21
CA LEU A 297 -23.50 12.27 12.88
C LEU A 297 -24.99 12.60 12.77
N LEU A 298 -25.79 12.21 13.77
CA LEU A 298 -27.23 12.43 13.77
C LEU A 298 -27.58 13.91 13.89
N GLU A 299 -26.92 14.65 14.78
CA GLU A 299 -27.14 16.09 14.95
C GLU A 299 -26.84 16.85 13.65
N LYS A 300 -25.69 16.59 13.02
CA LYS A 300 -25.33 17.23 11.75
C LYS A 300 -26.26 16.82 10.61
N ALA A 301 -26.69 15.57 10.56
CA ALA A 301 -27.66 15.09 9.58
C ALA A 301 -29.04 15.74 9.76
N LEU A 302 -29.52 15.92 10.99
CA LEU A 302 -30.76 16.64 11.28
C LEU A 302 -30.66 18.11 10.88
N CYS A 303 -29.52 18.75 11.13
CA CYS A 303 -29.26 20.11 10.63
C CYS A 303 -29.32 20.17 9.10
N ALA A 304 -28.66 19.25 8.39
CA ALA A 304 -28.68 19.17 6.93
C ALA A 304 -30.11 18.94 6.39
N ALA A 305 -30.86 18.00 6.99
CA ALA A 305 -32.24 17.73 6.64
C ALA A 305 -33.16 18.94 6.86
N LYS A 306 -32.93 19.71 7.93
CA LYS A 306 -33.67 20.95 8.19
C LYS A 306 -33.41 22.00 7.11
N VAL A 307 -32.15 22.21 6.73
CA VAL A 307 -31.79 23.15 5.65
C VAL A 307 -32.50 22.75 4.35
N GLU A 308 -32.45 21.47 3.97
CA GLU A 308 -33.15 21.00 2.77
C GLU A 308 -34.68 21.20 2.86
N LEU A 309 -35.27 21.01 4.04
CA LEU A 309 -36.70 21.23 4.25
C LEU A 309 -37.08 22.72 4.11
N ASP A 310 -36.25 23.60 4.67
CA ASP A 310 -36.43 25.05 4.57
C ASP A 310 -36.30 25.51 3.10
N ASP A 311 -35.37 24.93 2.33
CA ASP A 311 -35.21 25.19 0.89
C ASP A 311 -36.45 24.76 0.09
N VAL A 312 -36.97 23.54 0.35
CA VAL A 312 -38.20 23.05 -0.30
C VAL A 312 -39.40 23.93 0.06
N LYS A 313 -39.50 24.37 1.32
CA LYS A 313 -40.57 25.26 1.76
C LYS A 313 -40.51 26.61 1.05
N ALA A 314 -39.31 27.18 0.90
CA ALA A 314 -39.12 28.42 0.15
C ALA A 314 -39.51 28.27 -1.32
N GLU A 315 -39.15 27.15 -1.97
CA GLU A 315 -39.55 26.87 -3.34
C GLU A 315 -41.07 26.73 -3.50
N LEU A 316 -41.75 26.09 -2.55
CA LEU A 316 -43.20 25.95 -2.57
C LEU A 316 -43.92 27.29 -2.42
N LEU A 317 -43.49 28.13 -1.47
CA LEU A 317 -44.05 29.48 -1.30
C LEU A 317 -43.91 30.32 -2.57
N PHE A 318 -42.74 30.27 -3.21
CA PHE A 318 -42.50 30.96 -4.48
C PHE A 318 -43.42 30.45 -5.60
N ARG A 319 -43.69 29.15 -5.67
CA ARG A 319 -44.64 28.57 -6.64
C ARG A 319 -46.08 28.97 -6.35
N GLU A 320 -46.48 29.03 -5.08
CA GLU A 320 -47.81 29.49 -4.67
C GLU A 320 -48.04 30.95 -5.10
N GLU A 321 -47.07 31.83 -4.88
CA GLU A 321 -47.13 33.23 -5.33
C GLU A 321 -47.31 33.35 -6.85
N GLN A 322 -46.57 32.57 -7.64
CA GLN A 322 -46.74 32.56 -9.11
C GLN A 322 -48.14 32.10 -9.52
N VAL A 323 -48.68 31.06 -8.90
CA VAL A 323 -50.03 30.55 -9.21
C VAL A 323 -51.09 31.60 -8.90
N GLU A 324 -50.94 32.36 -7.80
CA GLU A 324 -51.82 33.47 -7.47
C GLU A 324 -51.77 34.60 -8.51
N GLU A 325 -50.58 34.95 -9.00
CA GLU A 325 -50.41 35.95 -10.07
C GLU A 325 -51.06 35.52 -11.38
N PHE A 326 -50.85 34.27 -11.81
CA PHE A 326 -51.52 33.74 -13.00
C PHE A 326 -53.04 33.71 -12.86
N THR A 327 -53.54 33.36 -11.67
CA THR A 327 -54.98 33.34 -11.38
C THR A 327 -55.57 34.76 -11.43
N LYS A 328 -54.84 35.78 -10.97
CA LYS A 328 -55.23 37.19 -11.07
C LYS A 328 -55.24 37.67 -12.52
N GLN A 329 -54.23 37.31 -13.32
CA GLN A 329 -54.16 37.67 -14.75
C GLN A 329 -55.30 37.02 -15.55
N GLY A 330 -55.58 35.73 -15.36
CA GLY A 330 -56.66 35.03 -16.06
C GLY A 330 -58.05 35.60 -15.80
N LYS A 331 -58.31 36.13 -14.59
CA LYS A 331 -59.57 36.84 -14.27
C LYS A 331 -59.70 38.19 -14.97
N SER A 332 -58.59 38.86 -15.29
CA SER A 332 -58.59 40.15 -15.98
C SER A 332 -58.88 40.02 -17.47
N THR A 333 -58.38 38.97 -18.13
CA THR A 333 -58.56 38.73 -19.57
C THR A 333 -59.96 38.22 -19.92
N GLY A 334 -60.62 37.49 -19.01
CA GLY A 334 -61.99 36.99 -19.23
C GLY A 334 -63.08 38.06 -19.27
N LYS A 335 -62.81 39.27 -18.77
CA LYS A 335 -63.78 40.40 -18.78
C LYS A 335 -63.79 41.22 -20.07
N SER A 336 -62.95 40.90 -21.05
CA SER A 336 -62.82 41.69 -22.30
C SER A 336 -63.47 41.03 -23.54
N PHE A 337 -64.27 39.98 -23.35
CA PHE A 337 -64.94 39.23 -24.43
C PHE A 337 -66.46 39.10 -24.28
N GLU A 338 -67.06 39.80 -23.32
CA GLU A 338 -68.50 40.17 -23.31
C GLU A 338 -68.62 41.63 -23.74
#